data_AF-A0A9X3MRF4-F1
#
_entry.id   AF-A0A9X3MRF4-F1
#
_cell.length_a   1.000
_cell.length_b   1.000
_cell.length_c   1.000
_cell.angle_alpha   90.00
_cell.angle_beta   90.00
_cell.angle_gamma   90.00
#
_symmetry.space_group_name_H-M   'P 1'
#
loop_
_entity.id
_entity.type
_entity.pdbx_description
1 polymer ?
#
loop_
_entity_poly.entity_id
_entity_poly.type
_entity_poly.pdbx_seq_one_letter_code
_entity_poly.pdbx_strand_id
1 'polypeptide(L)'
;MEIGSHLQRMSCYCALMAERLGLDADLIRIASRLHDVGMAAVSHAVTGKPGPLTPSERRELEGHPALGHAMLAGSGVVLLDTAAEIALTHHERFDGAGYPRGLAGEEIPITGRIAAVADTFDALTTDRNYRGAGTIEGAVEVLKAERGHHLDPRVVDTFLAALDEAIAIRARYPSPPEEQPAPLPEDKQITLQAAAATLAISPSRLRRWADEGRIPSVRTTGGHRRFSLAAVRRLAAENGVRPTVRPVEPPASPLPILAENLRAHGRQLAAAAAAAIYREGPPGWFASDGAVDHLLDWMTDLGASCEGGVYVLALQSTTSLMLRAQGHAASLLERHAFLERFGQVCVRTLVRTGAEREEIAGTRRLFAALQQALLEARD
;
A
#
# COMPACT_ATOMS: atom_id res chain seq x y z
N MET A 1 3.36 9.00 15.83
CA MET A 1 2.76 8.59 14.55
C MET A 1 1.49 9.42 14.42
N GLU A 2 1.62 10.65 13.93
CA GLU A 2 0.46 11.51 13.71
C GLU A 2 -0.34 10.94 12.54
N ILE A 3 -1.53 10.45 12.83
CA ILE A 3 -2.56 10.22 11.81
C ILE A 3 -2.88 11.62 11.27
N GLY A 4 -2.56 11.89 9.99
CA GLY A 4 -2.66 13.23 9.40
C GLY A 4 -4.01 13.89 9.63
N SER A 5 -4.04 15.20 9.85
CA SER A 5 -5.26 15.97 10.22
C SER A 5 -6.46 15.68 9.32
N HIS A 6 -6.24 15.39 8.04
CA HIS A 6 -7.27 14.95 7.10
C HIS A 6 -8.01 13.69 7.57
N LEU A 7 -7.29 12.62 7.95
CA LEU A 7 -7.91 11.38 8.41
C LEU A 7 -8.70 11.57 9.71
N GLN A 8 -8.27 12.49 10.58
CA GLN A 8 -9.03 12.86 11.78
C GLN A 8 -10.35 13.56 11.38
N ARG A 9 -10.29 14.59 10.53
CA ARG A 9 -11.47 15.32 10.05
C ARG A 9 -12.44 14.40 9.31
N MET A 10 -11.96 13.63 8.34
CA MET A 10 -12.72 12.62 7.62
C MET A 10 -13.45 11.67 8.57
N SER A 11 -12.74 11.11 9.55
CA SER A 11 -13.37 10.21 10.52
C SER A 11 -14.48 10.89 11.32
N CYS A 12 -14.31 12.16 11.70
CA CYS A 12 -15.29 12.90 12.48
C CYS A 12 -16.49 13.33 11.64
N TYR A 13 -16.29 13.79 10.40
CA TYR A 13 -17.39 14.14 9.49
C TYR A 13 -18.26 12.94 9.17
N CYS A 14 -17.64 11.79 8.86
CA CYS A 14 -18.39 10.56 8.59
C CYS A 14 -19.18 10.10 9.82
N ALA A 15 -18.60 10.18 11.01
CA ALA A 15 -19.28 9.84 12.26
C ALA A 15 -20.48 10.75 12.53
N LEU A 16 -20.31 12.07 12.33
CA LEU A 16 -21.37 13.08 12.51
C LEU A 16 -22.58 12.80 11.61
N MET A 17 -22.34 12.49 10.34
CA MET A 17 -23.42 12.12 9.41
C MET A 17 -24.04 10.77 9.76
N ALA A 18 -23.21 9.78 10.12
CA ALA A 18 -23.68 8.44 10.50
C ALA A 18 -24.64 8.49 11.70
N GLU A 19 -24.30 9.25 12.75
CA GLU A 19 -25.13 9.43 13.94
C GLU A 19 -26.50 10.01 13.57
N ARG A 20 -26.52 11.09 12.77
CA ARG A 20 -27.76 11.75 12.32
C ARG A 20 -28.60 10.89 11.37
N LEU A 21 -27.99 9.92 10.70
CA LEU A 21 -28.66 8.96 9.82
C LEU A 21 -29.10 7.68 10.56
N GLY A 22 -28.83 7.56 11.87
CA GLY A 22 -29.17 6.38 12.67
C GLY A 22 -28.29 5.16 12.41
N LEU A 23 -27.04 5.37 11.98
CA LEU A 23 -26.06 4.32 11.71
C LEU A 23 -25.05 4.18 12.87
N ASP A 24 -24.25 3.12 12.85
CA ASP A 24 -23.14 2.94 13.80
C ASP A 24 -22.01 3.94 13.52
N ALA A 25 -22.06 5.08 14.22
CA ALA A 25 -21.11 6.16 14.06
C ALA A 25 -19.67 5.77 14.43
N ASP A 26 -19.47 4.88 15.42
CA ASP A 26 -18.14 4.46 15.85
C ASP A 26 -17.48 3.53 14.84
N LEU A 27 -18.26 2.60 14.28
CA LEU A 27 -17.82 1.76 13.18
C LEU A 27 -17.39 2.60 11.98
N ILE A 28 -18.25 3.51 11.52
CA ILE A 28 -18.00 4.37 10.35
C ILE A 28 -16.82 5.31 10.59
N ARG A 29 -16.67 5.85 11.81
CA ARG A 29 -15.54 6.69 12.23
C ARG A 29 -14.21 5.96 12.06
N ILE A 30 -14.12 4.70 12.48
CA ILE A 30 -12.87 3.96 12.42
C ILE A 30 -12.63 3.46 10.98
N ALA A 31 -13.66 2.96 10.32
CA ALA A 31 -13.57 2.41 8.97
C ALA A 31 -13.17 3.46 7.92
N SER A 32 -13.72 4.67 7.99
CA SER A 32 -13.46 5.72 7.00
C SER A 32 -12.01 6.22 6.98
N ARG A 33 -11.22 5.96 8.03
CA ARG A 33 -9.78 6.28 8.07
C ARG A 33 -8.95 5.48 7.06
N LEU A 34 -9.52 4.42 6.51
CA LEU A 34 -8.87 3.52 5.57
C LEU A 34 -9.37 3.69 4.12
N HIS A 35 -10.18 4.71 3.84
CA HIS A 35 -10.75 4.93 2.49
C HIS A 35 -9.65 4.97 1.41
N ASP A 36 -8.55 5.66 1.69
CA ASP A 36 -7.40 5.82 0.79
C ASP A 36 -6.28 4.78 1.00
N VAL A 37 -6.50 3.68 1.73
CA VAL A 37 -5.39 2.73 2.02
C VAL A 37 -4.75 2.17 0.74
N GLY A 38 -5.52 2.06 -0.34
CA GLY A 38 -5.04 1.62 -1.65
C GLY A 38 -4.02 2.57 -2.30
N MET A 39 -3.93 3.82 -1.86
CA MET A 39 -2.92 4.78 -2.33
C MET A 39 -1.49 4.30 -2.05
N ALA A 40 -1.29 3.41 -1.08
CA ALA A 40 -0.01 2.77 -0.82
C ALA A 40 0.53 1.94 -2.00
N ALA A 41 -0.33 1.56 -2.94
CA ALA A 41 0.02 0.81 -4.14
C ALA A 41 0.14 1.68 -5.41
N VAL A 42 -0.15 2.98 -5.33
CA VAL A 42 0.02 3.94 -6.43
C VAL A 42 1.46 4.46 -6.42
N SER A 43 2.08 4.56 -7.60
CA SER A 43 3.46 5.05 -7.73
C SER A 43 3.62 6.47 -7.20
N HIS A 44 4.71 6.71 -6.46
CA HIS A 44 5.08 8.06 -6.02
C HIS A 44 5.29 9.02 -7.20
N ALA A 45 5.66 8.52 -8.38
CA ALA A 45 5.78 9.34 -9.58
C ALA A 45 4.43 9.93 -10.02
N VAL A 46 3.32 9.23 -9.75
CA VAL A 46 1.95 9.70 -10.03
C VAL A 46 1.45 10.60 -8.92
N THR A 47 1.56 10.18 -7.65
CA THR A 47 1.02 10.94 -6.51
C THR A 47 1.78 12.24 -6.25
N GLY A 48 3.06 12.30 -6.60
CA GLY A 48 3.94 13.46 -6.42
C GLY A 48 4.11 14.33 -7.67
N LYS A 49 3.37 14.08 -8.76
CA LYS A 49 3.55 14.81 -10.02
C LYS A 49 3.03 16.26 -9.91
N PRO A 50 3.85 17.28 -10.19
CA PRO A 50 3.37 18.64 -10.32
C PRO A 50 2.68 18.81 -11.69
N GLY A 51 1.38 19.11 -11.69
CA GLY A 51 0.59 19.35 -12.90
C GLY A 51 -0.35 18.21 -13.28
N PRO A 52 -0.97 18.25 -14.47
CA PRO A 52 -2.01 17.30 -14.85
C PRO A 52 -1.46 15.89 -15.08
N LEU A 53 -2.26 14.90 -14.69
CA LEU A 53 -2.00 13.49 -14.97
C LEU A 53 -2.33 13.16 -16.43
N THR A 54 -1.47 12.35 -17.06
CA THR A 54 -1.77 11.67 -18.32
C THR A 54 -2.88 10.64 -18.13
N PRO A 55 -3.55 10.18 -19.20
CA PRO A 55 -4.60 9.16 -19.09
C PRO A 55 -4.16 7.85 -18.42
N SER A 56 -2.90 7.43 -18.59
CA SER A 56 -2.36 6.24 -17.93
C SER A 56 -2.13 6.45 -16.44
N GLU A 57 -1.52 7.57 -16.06
CA GLU A 57 -1.30 7.92 -14.65
C GLU A 57 -2.63 8.14 -13.91
N ARG A 58 -3.62 8.71 -14.60
CA ARG A 58 -4.99 8.84 -14.10
C ARG A 58 -5.61 7.48 -13.82
N ARG A 59 -5.53 6.53 -14.75
CA ARG A 59 -6.03 5.16 -14.54
C ARG A 59 -5.34 4.45 -13.38
N GLU A 60 -4.03 4.66 -13.21
CA GLU A 60 -3.29 4.13 -12.06
C GLU A 60 -3.82 4.70 -10.74
N LEU A 61 -4.01 6.02 -10.67
CA LEU A 61 -4.58 6.69 -9.50
C LEU A 61 -6.02 6.24 -9.21
N GLU A 62 -6.88 6.19 -10.24
CA GLU A 62 -8.28 5.75 -10.14
C GLU A 62 -8.41 4.25 -9.79
N GLY A 63 -7.31 3.48 -9.82
CA GLY A 63 -7.25 2.10 -9.37
C GLY A 63 -7.14 1.93 -7.84
N HIS A 64 -6.80 2.98 -7.09
CA HIS A 64 -6.61 2.87 -5.64
C HIS A 64 -7.85 2.38 -4.85
N PRO A 65 -9.12 2.70 -5.22
CA PRO A 65 -10.29 2.20 -4.50
C PRO A 65 -10.36 0.68 -4.55
N ALA A 66 -10.15 0.09 -5.74
CA ALA A 66 -10.16 -1.35 -5.96
C ALA A 66 -8.98 -2.05 -5.26
N LEU A 67 -7.82 -1.40 -5.21
CA LEU A 67 -6.64 -1.89 -4.47
C LEU A 67 -6.89 -1.87 -2.96
N GLY A 68 -7.44 -0.77 -2.43
CA GLY A 68 -7.78 -0.63 -1.02
C GLY A 68 -8.82 -1.65 -0.57
N HIS A 69 -9.88 -1.83 -1.37
CA HIS A 69 -10.85 -2.90 -1.16
C HIS A 69 -10.17 -4.28 -1.07
N ALA A 70 -9.28 -4.59 -2.00
CA ALA A 70 -8.59 -5.88 -2.02
C ALA A 70 -7.62 -6.10 -0.85
N MET A 71 -7.12 -5.02 -0.23
CA MET A 71 -6.29 -5.10 0.98
C MET A 71 -7.12 -5.40 2.23
N LEU A 72 -8.38 -4.95 2.26
CA LEU A 72 -9.23 -4.97 3.45
C LEU A 72 -10.29 -6.08 3.44
N ALA A 73 -10.81 -6.43 2.26
CA ALA A 73 -11.93 -7.34 2.09
C ALA A 73 -11.59 -8.80 2.46
N GLY A 74 -12.63 -9.53 2.88
CA GLY A 74 -12.54 -10.97 3.15
C GLY A 74 -11.87 -11.29 4.49
N SER A 75 -11.90 -10.33 5.42
CA SER A 75 -11.35 -10.49 6.77
C SER A 75 -12.32 -11.21 7.71
N GLY A 76 -13.64 -11.12 7.45
CA GLY A 76 -14.70 -11.57 8.35
C GLY A 76 -14.89 -10.68 9.58
N VAL A 77 -14.14 -9.56 9.66
CA VAL A 77 -14.24 -8.57 10.73
C VAL A 77 -15.06 -7.40 10.20
N VAL A 78 -16.22 -7.15 10.82
CA VAL A 78 -17.18 -6.10 10.41
C VAL A 78 -16.49 -4.77 10.11
N LEU A 79 -15.57 -4.33 10.99
CA LEU A 79 -14.80 -3.10 10.79
C LEU A 79 -14.04 -3.06 9.46
N LEU A 80 -13.30 -4.13 9.14
CA LEU A 80 -12.47 -4.18 7.95
C LEU A 80 -13.31 -4.36 6.69
N ASP A 81 -14.42 -5.09 6.78
CA ASP A 81 -15.34 -5.26 5.65
C ASP A 81 -16.08 -3.94 5.36
N THR A 82 -16.50 -3.17 6.38
CA THR A 82 -17.02 -1.80 6.22
C THR A 82 -15.95 -0.86 5.64
N ALA A 83 -14.70 -0.96 6.10
CA ALA A 83 -13.61 -0.17 5.55
C ALA A 83 -13.33 -0.52 4.08
N ALA A 84 -13.42 -1.80 3.70
CA ALA A 84 -13.29 -2.26 2.32
C ALA A 84 -14.42 -1.71 1.43
N GLU A 85 -15.65 -1.66 1.96
CA GLU A 85 -16.81 -1.07 1.28
C GLU A 85 -16.61 0.43 1.02
N ILE A 86 -16.19 1.19 2.04
CA ILE A 86 -15.88 2.62 1.91
C ILE A 86 -14.74 2.83 0.91
N ALA A 87 -13.64 2.10 1.05
CA ALA A 87 -12.50 2.22 0.16
C ALA A 87 -12.90 1.99 -1.30
N LEU A 88 -13.77 1.02 -1.58
CA LEU A 88 -14.23 0.72 -2.94
C LEU A 88 -15.14 1.81 -3.52
N THR A 89 -15.96 2.45 -2.68
CA THR A 89 -17.15 3.19 -3.16
C THR A 89 -17.14 4.70 -2.89
N HIS A 90 -16.15 5.23 -2.18
CA HIS A 90 -16.08 6.66 -1.84
C HIS A 90 -15.86 7.60 -3.05
N HIS A 91 -15.50 7.05 -4.22
CA HIS A 91 -15.40 7.78 -5.50
C HIS A 91 -16.51 7.43 -6.51
N GLU A 92 -17.49 6.64 -6.09
CA GLU A 92 -18.72 6.47 -6.87
C GLU A 92 -19.53 7.76 -6.81
N ARG A 93 -20.20 8.09 -7.91
CA ARG A 93 -21.02 9.29 -8.04
C ARG A 93 -22.49 8.90 -8.05
N PHE A 94 -23.32 9.67 -7.37
CA PHE A 94 -24.76 9.39 -7.27
C PHE A 94 -25.46 9.29 -8.65
N ASP A 95 -24.93 9.97 -9.67
CA ASP A 95 -25.36 9.94 -11.08
C ASP A 95 -24.82 8.76 -11.90
N GLY A 96 -23.97 7.90 -11.33
CA GLY A 96 -23.36 6.74 -11.99
C GLY A 96 -22.10 7.05 -12.80
N ALA A 97 -21.66 8.30 -12.87
CA ALA A 97 -20.44 8.68 -13.62
C ALA A 97 -19.14 8.46 -12.82
N GLY A 98 -19.22 7.81 -11.65
CA GLY A 98 -18.10 7.55 -10.75
C GLY A 98 -17.28 6.33 -11.13
N TYR A 99 -16.37 5.96 -10.24
CA TYR A 99 -15.45 4.83 -10.41
C TYR A 99 -15.23 4.13 -9.07
N PRO A 100 -14.77 2.86 -9.05
CA PRO A 100 -14.36 2.03 -10.19
C PRO A 100 -15.49 1.21 -10.83
N ARG A 101 -16.67 1.11 -10.23
CA ARG A 101 -17.76 0.23 -10.70
C ARG A 101 -18.89 0.99 -11.43
N GLY A 102 -18.94 2.31 -11.32
CA GLY A 102 -19.99 3.13 -11.94
C GLY A 102 -21.36 2.87 -11.31
N LEU A 103 -21.39 2.70 -9.98
CA LEU A 103 -22.63 2.48 -9.23
C LEU A 103 -23.43 3.79 -9.19
N ALA A 104 -24.76 3.70 -9.27
CA ALA A 104 -25.63 4.87 -9.26
C ALA A 104 -26.62 4.84 -8.08
N GLY A 105 -26.98 6.04 -7.59
CA GLY A 105 -27.98 6.22 -6.56
C GLY A 105 -27.74 5.38 -5.31
N GLU A 106 -28.73 4.56 -4.93
CA GLU A 106 -28.68 3.72 -3.74
C GLU A 106 -27.93 2.39 -3.93
N GLU A 107 -27.48 2.07 -5.15
CA GLU A 107 -26.55 0.95 -5.36
C GLU A 107 -25.19 1.22 -4.70
N ILE A 108 -24.87 2.51 -4.50
CA ILE A 108 -23.74 2.93 -3.69
C ILE A 108 -24.10 2.70 -2.20
N PRO A 109 -23.32 1.91 -1.46
CA PRO A 109 -23.52 1.75 -0.03
C PRO A 109 -23.54 3.10 0.69
N ILE A 110 -24.39 3.23 1.71
CA ILE A 110 -24.55 4.49 2.45
C ILE A 110 -23.22 4.97 3.07
N THR A 111 -22.35 4.03 3.43
CA THR A 111 -21.00 4.28 3.96
C THR A 111 -20.11 5.00 2.93
N GLY A 112 -20.14 4.57 1.66
CA GLY A 112 -19.47 5.23 0.53
C GLY A 112 -20.04 6.61 0.23
N ARG A 113 -21.36 6.76 0.25
CA ARG A 113 -22.04 8.05 0.05
C ARG A 113 -21.69 9.07 1.14
N ILE A 114 -21.61 8.63 2.40
CA ILE A 114 -21.14 9.44 3.53
C ILE A 114 -19.68 9.87 3.31
N ALA A 115 -18.80 8.94 2.94
CA ALA A 115 -17.40 9.23 2.70
C ALA A 115 -17.19 10.23 1.55
N ALA A 116 -17.95 10.12 0.46
CA ALA A 116 -17.87 11.05 -0.67
C ALA A 116 -18.20 12.50 -0.30
N VAL A 117 -19.24 12.71 0.53
CA VAL A 117 -19.59 14.06 1.03
C VAL A 117 -18.51 14.60 1.96
N ALA A 118 -18.01 13.76 2.89
CA ALA A 118 -16.95 14.14 3.81
C ALA A 118 -15.66 14.53 3.05
N ASP A 119 -15.24 13.73 2.07
CA ASP A 119 -14.01 13.98 1.30
C ASP A 119 -14.16 15.23 0.44
N THR A 120 -15.32 15.42 -0.21
CA THR A 120 -15.58 16.63 -1.00
C THR A 120 -15.48 17.89 -0.13
N PHE A 121 -16.11 17.91 1.05
CA PHE A 121 -16.03 19.07 1.94
C PHE A 121 -14.60 19.31 2.46
N ASP A 122 -13.89 18.26 2.87
CA ASP A 122 -12.52 18.41 3.35
C ASP A 122 -11.61 18.93 2.23
N ALA A 123 -11.72 18.36 1.03
CA ALA A 123 -10.98 18.76 -0.16
C ALA A 123 -11.20 20.22 -0.57
N LEU A 124 -12.41 20.75 -0.37
CA LEU A 124 -12.76 22.13 -0.74
C LEU A 124 -12.31 23.15 0.31
N THR A 125 -12.20 22.75 1.58
CA THR A 125 -11.98 23.65 2.72
C THR A 125 -10.58 23.58 3.32
N THR A 126 -9.69 22.78 2.71
CA THR A 126 -8.32 22.54 3.17
C THR A 126 -7.33 22.72 2.03
N ASP A 127 -6.11 23.14 2.37
CA ASP A 127 -5.04 23.33 1.38
C ASP A 127 -4.61 21.98 0.80
N ARG A 128 -4.41 21.94 -0.52
CA ARG A 128 -3.78 20.84 -1.27
C ARG A 128 -2.58 21.39 -2.05
N ASN A 129 -1.61 20.52 -2.36
CA ASN A 129 -0.36 20.86 -3.06
C ASN A 129 -0.51 21.68 -4.36
N TYR A 130 -1.70 21.67 -4.96
CA TYR A 130 -2.02 22.34 -6.23
C TYR A 130 -3.17 23.35 -6.10
N ARG A 131 -3.76 23.55 -4.91
CA ARG A 131 -4.94 24.39 -4.69
C ARG A 131 -5.02 24.82 -3.22
N GLY A 132 -5.03 26.12 -2.96
CA GLY A 132 -5.31 26.67 -1.62
C GLY A 132 -6.77 26.42 -1.18
N ALA A 133 -6.99 26.40 0.13
CA ALA A 133 -8.28 26.18 0.76
C ALA A 133 -9.32 27.20 0.27
N GLY A 134 -10.51 26.71 -0.08
CA GLY A 134 -11.66 27.56 -0.35
C GLY A 134 -12.31 28.08 0.92
N THR A 135 -13.31 28.95 0.76
CA THR A 135 -14.17 29.40 1.87
C THR A 135 -15.20 28.32 2.22
N ILE A 136 -15.68 28.33 3.46
CA ILE A 136 -16.74 27.41 3.91
C ILE A 136 -18.01 27.64 3.09
N GLU A 137 -18.35 28.90 2.84
CA GLU A 137 -19.50 29.31 2.04
C GLU A 137 -19.36 28.76 0.61
N GLY A 138 -18.18 28.84 0.02
CA GLY A 138 -17.90 28.28 -1.31
C GLY A 138 -18.04 26.76 -1.34
N ALA A 139 -17.56 26.06 -0.31
CA ALA A 139 -17.72 24.62 -0.20
C ALA A 139 -19.20 24.21 -0.07
N VAL A 140 -19.99 24.96 0.72
CA VAL A 140 -21.43 24.75 0.86
C VAL A 140 -22.16 24.92 -0.47
N GLU A 141 -21.84 25.95 -1.25
CA GLU A 141 -22.47 26.15 -2.56
C GLU A 141 -22.11 25.03 -3.54
N VAL A 142 -20.87 24.52 -3.50
CA VAL A 142 -20.50 23.34 -4.30
C VAL A 142 -21.27 22.09 -3.85
N LEU A 143 -21.38 21.82 -2.54
CA LEU A 143 -22.15 20.68 -2.04
C LEU A 143 -23.62 20.75 -2.47
N LYS A 144 -24.23 21.95 -2.44
CA LYS A 144 -25.61 22.16 -2.93
C LYS A 144 -25.72 21.95 -4.44
N ALA A 145 -24.74 22.40 -5.22
CA ALA A 145 -24.75 22.25 -6.67
C ALA A 145 -24.56 20.77 -7.10
N GLU A 146 -23.76 20.01 -6.36
CA GLU A 146 -23.48 18.60 -6.61
C GLU A 146 -24.54 17.63 -6.04
N ARG A 147 -25.53 18.17 -5.29
CA ARG A 147 -26.63 17.44 -4.66
C ARG A 147 -27.51 16.75 -5.71
N GLY A 148 -27.56 15.43 -5.66
CA GLY A 148 -28.32 14.60 -6.61
C GLY A 148 -27.60 14.33 -7.93
N HIS A 149 -26.35 14.78 -8.08
CA HIS A 149 -25.49 14.48 -9.22
C HIS A 149 -24.27 13.71 -8.76
N HIS A 150 -23.27 14.37 -8.18
CA HIS A 150 -22.14 13.67 -7.58
C HIS A 150 -22.52 13.08 -6.22
N LEU A 151 -23.28 13.82 -5.41
CA LEU A 151 -23.48 13.53 -4.00
C LEU A 151 -24.93 13.15 -3.71
N ASP A 152 -25.12 12.21 -2.78
CA ASP A 152 -26.47 11.82 -2.35
C ASP A 152 -27.20 13.02 -1.70
N PRO A 153 -28.40 13.39 -2.17
CA PRO A 153 -29.21 14.45 -1.59
C PRO A 153 -29.42 14.35 -0.08
N ARG A 154 -29.74 13.14 0.43
CA ARG A 154 -30.01 12.90 1.84
C ARG A 154 -28.77 13.10 2.69
N VAL A 155 -27.60 12.69 2.20
CA VAL A 155 -26.33 12.84 2.92
C VAL A 155 -25.88 14.30 2.93
N VAL A 156 -26.00 15.00 1.79
CA VAL A 156 -25.72 16.45 1.71
C VAL A 156 -26.61 17.23 2.68
N ASP A 157 -27.92 16.98 2.67
CA ASP A 157 -28.87 17.68 3.55
C ASP A 157 -28.53 17.42 5.02
N THR A 158 -28.14 16.18 5.36
CA THR A 158 -27.70 15.82 6.72
C THR A 158 -26.43 16.57 7.12
N PHE A 159 -25.45 16.66 6.22
CA PHE A 159 -24.19 17.36 6.47
C PHE A 159 -24.42 18.87 6.65
N LEU A 160 -25.23 19.49 5.78
CA LEU A 160 -25.53 20.92 5.87
C LEU A 160 -26.31 21.27 7.14
N ALA A 161 -27.18 20.37 7.63
CA ALA A 161 -27.86 20.52 8.91
C ALA A 161 -26.94 20.36 10.14
N ALA A 162 -25.68 19.95 9.92
CA ALA A 162 -24.64 19.75 10.94
C ALA A 162 -23.39 20.59 10.64
N LEU A 163 -23.54 21.67 9.87
CA LEU A 163 -22.42 22.45 9.36
C LEU A 163 -21.61 23.11 10.48
N ASP A 164 -22.27 23.61 11.53
CA ASP A 164 -21.60 24.26 12.65
C ASP A 164 -20.66 23.27 13.38
N GLU A 165 -21.08 22.02 13.57
CA GLU A 165 -20.24 20.96 14.12
C GLU A 165 -19.10 20.57 13.18
N ALA A 166 -19.35 20.54 11.86
CA ALA A 166 -18.30 20.30 10.87
C ALA A 166 -17.23 21.41 10.89
N ILE A 167 -17.65 22.68 11.03
CA ILE A 167 -16.73 23.82 11.19
C ILE A 167 -15.90 23.66 12.48
N ALA A 168 -16.53 23.24 13.59
CA ALA A 168 -15.84 22.99 14.85
C ALA A 168 -14.81 21.85 14.74
N ILE A 169 -15.15 20.76 14.03
CA ILE A 169 -14.22 19.65 13.73
C ILE A 169 -13.02 20.16 12.93
N ARG A 170 -13.24 20.97 11.89
CA ARG A 170 -12.16 21.58 11.09
C ARG A 170 -11.24 22.44 11.94
N ALA A 171 -11.80 23.27 12.81
CA ALA A 171 -11.03 24.13 13.72
C ALA A 171 -10.21 23.31 14.73
N ARG A 172 -10.73 22.17 15.18
CA ARG A 172 -10.03 21.25 16.09
C ARG A 172 -8.86 20.52 15.45
N TYR A 173 -8.96 20.25 14.14
CA TYR A 173 -7.94 19.54 13.37
C TYR A 173 -7.48 20.40 12.19
N PRO A 174 -6.79 21.54 12.45
CA PRO A 174 -6.33 22.40 11.38
C PRO A 174 -5.41 21.61 10.44
N SER A 175 -5.48 21.93 9.15
CA SER A 175 -4.41 21.52 8.25
C SER A 175 -3.11 22.10 8.80
N PRO A 176 -2.02 21.30 8.88
CA PRO A 176 -0.72 21.88 9.18
C PRO A 176 -0.49 23.04 8.19
N PRO A 177 0.03 24.19 8.64
CA PRO A 177 0.39 25.26 7.71
C PRO A 177 1.23 24.65 6.60
N GLU A 178 0.99 25.07 5.35
CA GLU A 178 1.77 24.68 4.19
C GLU A 178 3.25 24.68 4.59
N GLU A 179 3.81 23.51 4.84
CA GLU A 179 5.23 23.35 4.65
C GLU A 179 5.36 23.57 3.14
N GLN A 180 5.73 24.81 2.74
CA GLN A 180 6.69 24.95 1.62
C GLN A 180 7.59 23.75 1.77
N PRO A 181 7.63 22.83 0.79
CA PRO A 181 8.12 21.48 1.00
C PRO A 181 9.32 21.61 1.88
N ALA A 182 9.17 21.22 3.16
CA ALA A 182 10.28 21.36 4.08
C ALA A 182 11.41 20.67 3.31
N PRO A 183 12.51 21.39 2.99
CA PRO A 183 13.51 20.87 2.07
C PRO A 183 13.77 19.43 2.49
N LEU A 184 13.41 18.48 1.60
CA LEU A 184 13.27 17.04 1.87
C LEU A 184 13.92 16.69 3.21
N PRO A 185 13.15 16.32 4.26
CA PRO A 185 13.53 16.45 5.66
C PRO A 185 15.04 16.39 5.85
N GLU A 186 15.69 17.56 5.93
CA GLU A 186 17.15 17.77 5.84
C GLU A 186 17.89 16.52 5.41
N ASP A 187 17.75 16.13 4.15
CA ASP A 187 18.41 14.97 3.58
C ASP A 187 18.87 13.90 4.60
N LYS A 188 17.91 13.21 5.26
CA LYS A 188 18.10 12.31 6.41
C LYS A 188 19.56 12.18 6.83
N GLN A 189 19.99 13.01 7.78
CA GLN A 189 21.39 13.00 8.20
C GLN A 189 21.81 11.63 8.74
N ILE A 190 22.71 10.96 8.05
CA ILE A 190 23.29 9.68 8.46
C ILE A 190 24.64 9.88 9.13
N THR A 191 25.03 8.92 9.98
CA THR A 191 26.30 8.94 10.69
C THR A 191 27.47 8.79 9.71
N LEU A 192 28.67 9.20 10.14
CA LEU A 192 29.90 8.94 9.40
C LEU A 192 30.05 7.46 9.02
N GLN A 193 29.73 6.55 9.95
CA GLN A 193 29.82 5.10 9.73
C GLN A 193 28.83 4.63 8.67
N ALA A 194 27.57 5.07 8.76
CA ALA A 194 26.55 4.71 7.79
C ALA A 194 26.86 5.26 6.39
N ALA A 195 27.31 6.52 6.30
CA ALA A 195 27.69 7.13 5.04
C ALA A 195 28.91 6.46 4.39
N ALA A 196 29.93 6.13 5.19
CA ALA A 196 31.12 5.43 4.71
C ALA A 196 30.78 4.03 4.19
N ALA A 197 29.90 3.30 4.89
CA ALA A 197 29.41 2.01 4.46
C ALA A 197 28.64 2.09 3.14
N THR A 198 27.72 3.05 2.99
CA THR A 198 26.96 3.26 1.74
C THR A 198 27.86 3.63 0.54
N LEU A 199 28.99 4.29 0.78
CA LEU A 199 29.97 4.66 -0.25
C LEU A 199 31.05 3.61 -0.48
N ALA A 200 31.03 2.49 0.26
CA ALA A 200 32.08 1.46 0.24
C ALA A 200 33.50 2.03 0.45
N ILE A 201 33.67 3.00 1.36
CA ILE A 201 34.95 3.61 1.71
C ILE A 201 35.20 3.62 3.21
N SER A 202 36.44 3.88 3.64
CA SER A 202 36.75 4.02 5.07
C SER A 202 36.18 5.33 5.65
N PRO A 203 35.79 5.36 6.94
CA PRO A 203 35.40 6.60 7.63
C PRO A 203 36.44 7.72 7.54
N SER A 204 37.74 7.37 7.54
CA SER A 204 38.84 8.32 7.39
C SER A 204 38.86 8.96 5.99
N ARG A 205 38.59 8.18 4.94
CA ARG A 205 38.48 8.67 3.57
C ARG A 205 37.27 9.59 3.40
N LEU A 206 36.14 9.25 4.01
CA LEU A 206 34.95 10.08 4.00
C LEU A 206 35.14 11.41 4.76
N ARG A 207 35.88 11.41 5.88
CA ARG A 207 36.26 12.65 6.58
C ARG A 207 37.09 13.56 5.68
N ARG A 208 38.11 12.99 5.02
CA ARG A 208 38.96 13.73 4.07
C ARG A 208 38.14 14.33 2.93
N TRP A 209 37.19 13.58 2.36
CA TRP A 209 36.29 14.10 1.32
C TRP A 209 35.40 15.24 1.82
N ALA A 210 34.94 15.19 3.07
CA ALA A 210 34.19 16.28 3.67
C ALA A 210 35.06 17.53 3.87
N ASP A 211 36.32 17.35 4.29
CA ASP A 211 37.28 18.46 4.49
C ASP A 211 37.74 19.08 3.17
N GLU A 212 37.79 18.29 2.09
CA GLU A 212 38.04 18.73 0.71
C GLU A 212 36.80 19.33 0.02
N GLY A 213 35.64 19.38 0.69
CA GLY A 213 34.39 19.92 0.14
C GLY A 213 33.69 19.04 -0.89
N ARG A 214 34.10 17.78 -1.06
CA ARG A 214 33.52 16.83 -2.02
C ARG A 214 32.14 16.30 -1.63
N ILE A 215 31.82 16.34 -0.34
CA ILE A 215 30.50 15.98 0.19
C ILE A 215 30.16 16.89 1.37
N PRO A 216 28.96 17.51 1.41
CA PRO A 216 28.57 18.36 2.53
C PRO A 216 28.45 17.54 3.82
N SER A 217 28.93 18.10 4.93
CA SER A 217 28.79 17.50 6.27
C SER A 217 28.45 18.56 7.30
N VAL A 218 27.57 18.23 8.24
CA VAL A 218 27.20 19.07 9.39
C VAL A 218 27.83 18.49 10.66
N ARG A 219 28.21 19.35 11.61
CA ARG A 219 28.63 18.90 12.95
C ARG A 219 27.49 19.07 13.93
N THR A 220 27.20 18.01 14.69
CA THR A 220 26.28 18.08 15.84
C THR A 220 26.90 18.89 16.99
N THR A 221 26.09 19.27 17.97
CA THR A 221 26.53 19.93 19.22
C THR A 221 27.61 19.14 19.97
N GLY A 222 27.60 17.80 19.86
CA GLY A 222 28.63 16.90 20.41
C GLY A 222 29.87 16.71 19.52
N GLY A 223 30.03 17.48 18.45
CA GLY A 223 31.19 17.43 17.55
C GLY A 223 31.18 16.30 16.51
N HIS A 224 30.19 15.41 16.52
CA HIS A 224 30.06 14.33 15.52
C HIS A 224 29.66 14.87 14.15
N ARG A 225 30.26 14.32 13.08
CA ARG A 225 29.86 14.60 11.70
C ARG A 225 28.61 13.84 11.29
N ARG A 226 27.80 14.50 10.49
CA ARG A 226 26.57 14.00 9.86
C ARG A 226 26.58 14.32 8.38
N PHE A 227 26.05 13.40 7.59
CA PHE A 227 26.06 13.47 6.14
C PHE A 227 24.66 13.37 5.59
N SER A 228 24.42 14.18 4.58
CA SER A 228 23.24 14.25 3.75
C SER A 228 23.04 12.90 3.02
N LEU A 229 21.96 12.14 3.29
CA LEU A 229 21.71 10.80 2.69
C LEU A 229 21.64 10.79 1.14
N ALA A 230 21.07 11.81 0.52
CA ALA A 230 20.91 12.05 -0.90
C ALA A 230 22.22 12.50 -1.50
N ALA A 231 23.04 13.30 -0.80
CA ALA A 231 24.42 13.53 -1.24
C ALA A 231 25.23 12.23 -1.24
N VAL A 232 25.04 11.39 -0.20
CA VAL A 232 25.65 10.07 -0.12
C VAL A 232 25.15 9.14 -1.23
N ARG A 233 23.84 9.10 -1.50
CA ARG A 233 23.24 8.29 -2.59
C ARG A 233 23.68 8.75 -3.97
N ARG A 234 23.73 10.06 -4.21
CA ARG A 234 24.24 10.64 -5.46
C ARG A 234 25.68 10.24 -5.69
N LEU A 235 26.53 10.40 -4.67
CA LEU A 235 27.94 10.06 -4.75
C LEU A 235 28.15 8.54 -4.86
N ALA A 236 27.30 7.71 -4.24
CA ALA A 236 27.31 6.26 -4.43
C ALA A 236 27.00 5.90 -5.88
N ALA A 237 25.99 6.53 -6.50
CA ALA A 237 25.66 6.32 -7.91
C ALA A 237 26.80 6.75 -8.85
N GLU A 238 27.41 7.92 -8.61
CA GLU A 238 28.57 8.41 -9.39
C GLU A 238 29.78 7.47 -9.30
N ASN A 239 30.00 6.84 -8.14
CA ASN A 239 31.09 5.87 -7.93
C ASN A 239 30.69 4.42 -8.26
N GLY A 240 29.49 4.19 -8.81
CA GLY A 240 29.01 2.85 -9.16
C GLY A 240 28.78 1.91 -7.97
N VAL A 241 28.62 2.44 -6.76
CA VAL A 241 28.39 1.65 -5.54
C VAL A 241 26.93 1.17 -5.53
N ARG A 242 26.74 -0.15 -5.59
CA ARG A 242 25.41 -0.76 -5.50
C ARG A 242 25.03 -1.02 -4.04
N PRO A 243 23.80 -0.72 -3.61
CA PRO A 243 23.37 -1.04 -2.26
C PRO A 243 23.38 -2.55 -2.04
N THR A 244 24.08 -3.00 -1.00
CA THR A 244 24.04 -4.38 -0.54
C THR A 244 22.74 -4.61 0.21
N VAL A 245 21.78 -5.30 -0.42
CA VAL A 245 20.59 -5.78 0.29
C VAL A 245 21.04 -6.92 1.19
N ARG A 246 20.73 -6.84 2.49
CA ARG A 246 21.04 -7.94 3.40
C ARG A 246 20.23 -9.16 2.97
N PRO A 247 20.84 -10.33 2.74
CA PRO A 247 20.10 -11.53 2.38
C PRO A 247 19.12 -11.91 3.50
N VAL A 248 17.86 -12.12 3.12
CA VAL A 248 16.87 -12.77 3.97
C VAL A 248 17.13 -14.27 3.88
N GLU A 249 17.74 -14.82 4.91
CA GLU A 249 17.91 -16.26 5.02
C GLU A 249 16.53 -16.93 5.26
N PRO A 250 16.27 -18.10 4.65
CA PRO A 250 15.13 -18.94 4.98
C PRO A 250 15.06 -19.25 6.48
N PRO A 251 13.89 -19.67 7.02
CA PRO A 251 13.79 -20.09 8.41
C PRO A 251 14.71 -21.29 8.69
N ALA A 252 15.21 -21.38 9.93
CA ALA A 252 16.06 -22.49 10.37
C ALA A 252 15.26 -23.71 10.85
N SER A 253 13.98 -23.52 11.15
CA SER A 253 13.07 -24.55 11.64
C SER A 253 12.18 -25.10 10.52
N PRO A 254 11.69 -26.35 10.66
CA PRO A 254 10.61 -26.87 9.84
C PRO A 254 9.31 -26.04 9.96
N LEU A 255 8.47 -26.13 8.94
CA LEU A 255 7.13 -25.54 8.86
C LEU A 255 6.09 -26.64 8.56
N PRO A 256 5.78 -27.52 9.54
CA PRO A 256 4.97 -28.71 9.31
C PRO A 256 3.51 -28.39 8.93
N ILE A 257 2.93 -27.31 9.46
CA ILE A 257 1.54 -26.93 9.15
C ILE A 257 1.47 -26.34 7.74
N LEU A 258 2.49 -25.57 7.34
CA LEU A 258 2.60 -25.12 5.95
C LEU A 258 2.77 -26.32 5.00
N ALA A 259 3.63 -27.29 5.34
CA ALA A 259 3.84 -28.49 4.53
C ALA A 259 2.54 -29.29 4.35
N GLU A 260 1.77 -29.46 5.42
CA GLU A 260 0.46 -30.11 5.38
C GLU A 260 -0.52 -29.36 4.48
N ASN A 261 -0.61 -28.03 4.62
CA ASN A 261 -1.48 -27.20 3.79
C ASN A 261 -1.11 -27.25 2.30
N LEU A 262 0.19 -27.25 1.97
CA LEU A 262 0.65 -27.40 0.59
C LEU A 262 0.23 -28.76 0.00
N ARG A 263 0.33 -29.83 0.80
CA ARG A 263 -0.04 -31.19 0.40
C ARG A 263 -1.55 -31.35 0.23
N ALA A 264 -2.35 -30.82 1.17
CA ALA A 264 -3.79 -30.98 1.19
C ALA A 264 -4.53 -30.01 0.25
N HIS A 265 -3.99 -28.80 0.09
CA HIS A 265 -4.71 -27.67 -0.53
C HIS A 265 -3.88 -26.90 -1.56
N GLY A 266 -2.73 -27.42 -2.00
CA GLY A 266 -1.83 -26.73 -2.92
C GLY A 266 -2.51 -26.17 -4.17
N ARG A 267 -3.36 -26.96 -4.84
CA ARG A 267 -4.12 -26.50 -6.03
C ARG A 267 -4.99 -25.29 -5.73
N GLN A 268 -5.71 -25.31 -4.62
CA GLN A 268 -6.58 -24.21 -4.20
C GLN A 268 -5.75 -22.97 -3.81
N LEU A 269 -4.61 -23.15 -3.14
CA LEU A 269 -3.69 -22.07 -2.79
C LEU A 269 -3.13 -21.39 -4.05
N ALA A 270 -2.70 -22.19 -5.04
CA ALA A 270 -2.19 -21.70 -6.32
C ALA A 270 -3.27 -20.99 -7.15
N ALA A 271 -4.46 -21.56 -7.24
CA ALA A 271 -5.60 -20.95 -7.93
C ALA A 271 -6.00 -19.62 -7.28
N ALA A 272 -6.04 -19.55 -5.95
CA ALA A 272 -6.34 -18.32 -5.21
C ALA A 272 -5.26 -17.24 -5.43
N ALA A 273 -3.99 -17.63 -5.51
CA ALA A 273 -2.90 -16.72 -5.82
C ALA A 273 -3.01 -16.18 -7.25
N ALA A 274 -3.27 -17.05 -8.24
CA ALA A 274 -3.41 -16.67 -9.63
C ALA A 274 -4.63 -15.77 -9.87
N ALA A 275 -5.78 -16.09 -9.26
CA ALA A 275 -6.99 -15.27 -9.32
C ALA A 275 -6.79 -13.87 -8.72
N ALA A 276 -5.92 -13.73 -7.71
CA ALA A 276 -5.61 -12.43 -7.12
C ALA A 276 -4.79 -11.52 -8.07
N ILE A 277 -4.07 -12.11 -9.03
CA ILE A 277 -3.25 -11.43 -10.04
C ILE A 277 -4.10 -11.08 -11.27
N TYR A 278 -4.85 -12.06 -11.79
CA TYR A 278 -5.62 -11.94 -13.03
C TYR A 278 -7.09 -11.61 -12.76
N ARG A 279 -7.35 -10.48 -12.09
CA ARG A 279 -8.72 -10.05 -11.77
C ARG A 279 -9.47 -9.49 -12.98
N GLU A 280 -8.76 -8.87 -13.91
CA GLU A 280 -9.32 -8.28 -15.13
C GLU A 280 -8.40 -8.58 -16.32
N GLY A 281 -8.99 -8.88 -17.49
CA GLY A 281 -8.25 -9.24 -18.70
C GLY A 281 -8.00 -10.75 -18.88
N PRO A 282 -7.30 -11.15 -19.97
CA PRO A 282 -7.01 -12.56 -20.23
C PRO A 282 -6.08 -13.15 -19.16
N PRO A 283 -6.30 -14.40 -18.72
CA PRO A 283 -5.46 -15.04 -17.72
C PRO A 283 -4.03 -15.21 -18.24
N GLY A 284 -3.04 -14.82 -17.44
CA GLY A 284 -1.64 -15.09 -17.74
C GLY A 284 -1.23 -16.52 -17.38
N TRP A 285 0.05 -16.84 -17.57
CA TRP A 285 0.54 -18.23 -17.52
C TRP A 285 0.22 -18.95 -16.20
N PHE A 286 0.33 -18.29 -15.04
CA PHE A 286 0.05 -18.91 -13.74
C PHE A 286 -1.42 -19.34 -13.55
N ALA A 287 -2.35 -18.83 -14.36
CA ALA A 287 -3.74 -19.25 -14.39
C ALA A 287 -4.08 -20.19 -15.58
N SER A 288 -3.07 -20.60 -16.36
CA SER A 288 -3.26 -21.48 -17.52
C SER A 288 -3.12 -22.95 -17.16
N ASP A 289 -3.78 -23.83 -17.92
CA ASP A 289 -3.63 -25.29 -17.77
C ASP A 289 -2.17 -25.74 -17.91
N GLY A 290 -1.39 -25.05 -18.74
CA GLY A 290 0.03 -25.32 -18.96
C GLY A 290 0.93 -25.03 -17.75
N ALA A 291 0.45 -24.35 -16.71
CA ALA A 291 1.20 -24.11 -15.48
C ALA A 291 0.89 -25.13 -14.37
N VAL A 292 -0.19 -25.91 -14.50
CA VAL A 292 -0.71 -26.75 -13.39
C VAL A 292 0.32 -27.76 -12.89
N ASP A 293 0.92 -28.53 -13.78
CA ASP A 293 1.90 -29.56 -13.40
C ASP A 293 3.16 -28.93 -12.79
N HIS A 294 3.64 -27.83 -13.37
CA HIS A 294 4.80 -27.10 -12.85
C HIS A 294 4.56 -26.50 -11.46
N LEU A 295 3.34 -26.01 -11.21
CA LEU A 295 2.95 -25.51 -9.90
C LEU A 295 2.86 -26.64 -8.87
N LEU A 296 2.37 -27.82 -9.27
CA LEU A 296 2.29 -28.98 -8.39
C LEU A 296 3.66 -29.53 -8.02
N ASP A 297 4.56 -29.65 -9.00
CA ASP A 297 5.95 -30.06 -8.76
C ASP A 297 6.63 -29.08 -7.79
N TRP A 298 6.50 -27.77 -8.07
CA TRP A 298 7.04 -26.73 -7.21
C TRP A 298 6.49 -26.78 -5.78
N MET A 299 5.16 -26.94 -5.61
CA MET A 299 4.55 -27.03 -4.28
C MET A 299 4.94 -28.31 -3.54
N THR A 300 5.22 -29.39 -4.26
CA THR A 300 5.71 -30.65 -3.69
C THR A 300 7.12 -30.46 -3.11
N ASP A 301 8.02 -29.86 -3.89
CA ASP A 301 9.38 -29.52 -3.45
C ASP A 301 9.38 -28.52 -2.28
N LEU A 302 8.49 -27.53 -2.34
CA LEU A 302 8.30 -26.54 -1.29
C LEU A 302 7.79 -27.21 0.00
N GLY A 303 6.80 -28.10 -0.11
CA GLY A 303 6.26 -28.85 1.02
C GLY A 303 7.30 -29.76 1.67
N ALA A 304 8.07 -30.51 0.87
CA ALA A 304 9.16 -31.35 1.38
C ALA A 304 10.24 -30.53 2.10
N SER A 305 10.58 -29.35 1.58
CA SER A 305 11.53 -28.42 2.20
C SER A 305 11.01 -27.89 3.54
N CYS A 306 9.71 -27.56 3.61
CA CYS A 306 9.05 -27.14 4.84
C CYS A 306 9.02 -28.25 5.89
N GLU A 307 8.75 -29.50 5.48
CA GLU A 307 8.74 -30.65 6.38
C GLU A 307 10.13 -30.97 6.95
N GLY A 308 11.18 -30.86 6.12
CA GLY A 308 12.57 -31.13 6.52
C GLY A 308 13.30 -29.97 7.17
N GLY A 309 12.79 -28.73 7.09
CA GLY A 309 13.49 -27.53 7.55
C GLY A 309 14.73 -27.18 6.71
N VAL A 310 14.85 -27.73 5.51
CA VAL A 310 15.98 -27.51 4.58
C VAL A 310 15.44 -26.92 3.28
N TYR A 311 15.75 -25.65 3.02
CA TYR A 311 15.07 -24.85 1.99
C TYR A 311 15.85 -24.67 0.68
N VAL A 312 16.96 -25.38 0.50
CA VAL A 312 17.77 -25.30 -0.73
C VAL A 312 16.97 -25.75 -1.95
N LEU A 313 16.22 -26.85 -1.83
CA LEU A 313 15.36 -27.36 -2.90
C LEU A 313 14.21 -26.39 -3.21
N ALA A 314 13.55 -25.83 -2.19
CA ALA A 314 12.53 -24.80 -2.37
C ALA A 314 13.04 -23.59 -3.17
N LEU A 315 14.26 -23.11 -2.89
CA LEU A 315 14.88 -22.01 -3.63
C LEU A 315 15.14 -22.39 -5.10
N GLN A 316 15.75 -23.56 -5.34
CA GLN A 316 16.04 -24.06 -6.69
C GLN A 316 14.78 -24.30 -7.53
N SER A 317 13.76 -24.91 -6.92
CA SER A 317 12.49 -25.21 -7.56
C SER A 317 11.72 -23.92 -7.87
N THR A 318 11.77 -22.94 -6.96
CA THR A 318 11.19 -21.60 -7.19
C THR A 318 11.87 -20.90 -8.36
N THR A 319 13.20 -20.84 -8.40
CA THR A 319 13.94 -20.27 -9.55
C THR A 319 13.57 -20.97 -10.85
N SER A 320 13.47 -22.30 -10.85
CA SER A 320 13.08 -23.09 -12.02
C SER A 320 11.67 -22.74 -12.50
N LEU A 321 10.70 -22.63 -11.60
CA LEU A 321 9.33 -22.21 -11.92
C LEU A 321 9.32 -20.80 -12.54
N MET A 322 10.07 -19.86 -11.95
CA MET A 322 10.11 -18.48 -12.42
C MET A 322 10.79 -18.32 -13.79
N LEU A 323 11.79 -19.15 -14.12
CA LEU A 323 12.40 -19.21 -15.45
C LEU A 323 11.44 -19.79 -16.48
N ARG A 324 10.68 -20.83 -16.13
CA ARG A 324 9.63 -21.39 -17.00
C ARG A 324 8.54 -20.36 -17.28
N ALA A 325 8.05 -19.68 -16.25
CA ALA A 325 7.07 -18.60 -16.40
C ALA A 325 7.55 -17.52 -17.38
N GLN A 326 8.82 -17.12 -17.28
CA GLN A 326 9.43 -16.17 -18.21
C GLN A 326 9.48 -16.71 -19.65
N GLY A 327 9.77 -18.00 -19.84
CA GLY A 327 9.70 -18.66 -21.15
C GLY A 327 8.30 -18.62 -21.78
N HIS A 328 7.26 -18.52 -20.95
CA HIS A 328 5.86 -18.35 -21.36
C HIS A 328 5.38 -16.89 -21.29
N ALA A 329 6.30 -15.94 -21.43
CA ALA A 329 6.05 -14.50 -21.49
C ALA A 329 5.46 -13.87 -20.21
N ALA A 330 5.51 -14.56 -19.05
CA ALA A 330 5.18 -13.93 -17.78
C ALA A 330 6.22 -12.84 -17.45
N SER A 331 5.76 -11.62 -17.27
CA SER A 331 6.60 -10.48 -16.94
C SER A 331 7.29 -10.65 -15.58
N LEU A 332 8.32 -9.83 -15.32
CA LEU A 332 8.95 -9.78 -14.00
C LEU A 332 7.94 -9.42 -12.90
N LEU A 333 7.02 -8.49 -13.20
CA LEU A 333 5.99 -8.07 -12.27
C LEU A 333 5.01 -9.21 -11.95
N GLU A 334 4.57 -9.95 -12.96
CA GLU A 334 3.68 -11.11 -12.76
C GLU A 334 4.32 -12.20 -11.91
N ARG A 335 5.59 -12.52 -12.16
CA ARG A 335 6.33 -13.54 -11.39
C ARG A 335 6.50 -13.14 -9.92
N HIS A 336 6.83 -11.88 -9.67
CA HIS A 336 6.95 -11.37 -8.30
C HIS A 336 5.59 -11.32 -7.59
N ALA A 337 4.56 -10.83 -8.29
CA ALA A 337 3.20 -10.80 -7.77
C ALA A 337 2.68 -12.19 -7.43
N PHE A 338 2.99 -13.22 -8.23
CA PHE A 338 2.60 -14.59 -7.93
C PHE A 338 3.16 -15.10 -6.61
N LEU A 339 4.48 -14.99 -6.41
CA LEU A 339 5.13 -15.44 -5.17
C LEU A 339 4.60 -14.68 -3.94
N GLU A 340 4.37 -13.38 -4.08
CA GLU A 340 3.78 -12.56 -3.01
C GLU A 340 2.36 -13.02 -2.66
N ARG A 341 1.48 -13.13 -3.65
CA ARG A 341 0.08 -13.53 -3.42
C ARG A 341 -0.01 -14.94 -2.88
N PHE A 342 0.80 -15.86 -3.38
CA PHE A 342 0.86 -17.23 -2.87
C PHE A 342 1.29 -17.26 -1.40
N GLY A 343 2.34 -16.53 -1.03
CA GLY A 343 2.78 -16.40 0.36
C GLY A 343 1.70 -15.81 1.27
N GLN A 344 0.99 -14.76 0.81
CA GLN A 344 -0.13 -14.16 1.55
C GLN A 344 -1.29 -15.13 1.75
N VAL A 345 -1.64 -15.94 0.75
CA VAL A 345 -2.68 -16.98 0.85
C VAL A 345 -2.27 -18.05 1.86
N CYS A 346 -1.01 -18.49 1.85
CA CYS A 346 -0.48 -19.45 2.82
C CYS A 346 -0.56 -18.90 4.26
N VAL A 347 -0.08 -17.68 4.48
CA VAL A 347 -0.14 -17.03 5.80
C VAL A 347 -1.58 -16.86 6.29
N ARG A 348 -2.51 -16.43 5.43
CA ARG A 348 -3.93 -16.32 5.79
C ARG A 348 -4.53 -17.66 6.18
N THR A 349 -4.17 -18.73 5.47
CA THR A 349 -4.63 -20.09 5.78
C THR A 349 -4.14 -20.51 7.16
N LEU A 350 -2.85 -20.32 7.46
CA LEU A 350 -2.25 -20.61 8.77
C LEU A 350 -2.91 -19.85 9.92
N VAL A 351 -3.17 -18.55 9.73
CA VAL A 351 -3.87 -17.73 10.74
C VAL A 351 -5.28 -18.26 10.98
N ARG A 352 -6.00 -18.64 9.92
CA ARG A 352 -7.38 -19.16 10.02
C ARG A 352 -7.43 -20.53 10.69
N THR A 353 -6.41 -21.37 10.50
CA THR A 353 -6.31 -22.68 11.13
C THR A 353 -5.74 -22.63 12.56
N GLY A 354 -5.43 -21.43 13.08
CA GLY A 354 -4.90 -21.26 14.44
C GLY A 354 -3.45 -21.72 14.61
N ALA A 355 -2.63 -21.64 13.55
CA ALA A 355 -1.22 -21.99 13.62
C ALA A 355 -0.43 -21.10 14.60
N GLU A 356 0.62 -21.66 15.19
CA GLU A 356 1.49 -20.96 16.13
C GLU A 356 2.19 -19.74 15.49
N ARG A 357 2.53 -18.75 16.31
CA ARG A 357 3.17 -17.51 15.85
C ARG A 357 4.51 -17.76 15.13
N GLU A 358 5.24 -18.78 15.57
CA GLU A 358 6.52 -19.18 14.98
C GLU A 358 6.35 -19.71 13.54
N GLU A 359 5.33 -20.53 13.30
CA GLU A 359 4.97 -21.05 11.98
C GLU A 359 4.62 -19.92 11.01
N ILE A 360 3.82 -18.95 11.48
CA ILE A 360 3.42 -17.78 10.69
C ILE A 360 4.64 -16.91 10.35
N ALA A 361 5.50 -16.66 11.33
CA ALA A 361 6.72 -15.87 11.14
C ALA A 361 7.72 -16.56 10.21
N GLY A 362 7.91 -17.87 10.36
CA GLY A 362 8.78 -18.67 9.50
C GLY A 362 8.26 -18.74 8.07
N THR A 363 6.94 -18.89 7.88
CA THR A 363 6.31 -18.83 6.55
C THR A 363 6.55 -17.48 5.86
N ARG A 364 6.36 -16.36 6.57
CA ARG A 364 6.65 -15.02 6.03
C ARG A 364 8.12 -14.87 5.62
N ARG A 365 9.04 -15.37 6.46
CA ARG A 365 10.47 -15.34 6.20
C ARG A 365 10.85 -16.18 4.98
N LEU A 366 10.26 -17.37 4.84
CA LEU A 366 10.46 -18.24 3.68
C LEU A 366 10.08 -17.52 2.38
N PHE A 367 8.87 -16.97 2.28
CA PHE A 367 8.44 -16.28 1.06
C PHE A 367 9.24 -15.00 0.76
N ALA A 368 9.71 -14.28 1.79
CA ALA A 368 10.63 -13.16 1.59
C ALA A 368 11.98 -13.63 1.01
N ALA A 369 12.52 -14.76 1.48
CA ALA A 369 13.75 -15.35 0.93
C ALA A 369 13.58 -15.81 -0.53
N LEU A 370 12.45 -16.45 -0.85
CA LEU A 370 12.11 -16.87 -2.21
C LEU A 370 12.01 -15.67 -3.18
N GLN A 371 11.38 -14.58 -2.73
CA GLN A 371 11.25 -13.34 -3.51
C GLN A 371 12.60 -12.65 -3.74
N GLN A 372 13.46 -12.61 -2.72
CA GLN A 372 14.78 -12.01 -2.84
C GLN A 372 15.67 -12.82 -3.80
N ALA A 373 15.64 -14.15 -3.72
CA ALA A 373 16.39 -15.02 -4.62
C ALA A 373 16.02 -14.79 -6.10
N LEU A 374 14.74 -14.52 -6.39
CA LEU A 374 14.29 -14.17 -7.74
C LEU A 374 14.89 -12.83 -8.23
N LEU A 375 15.10 -11.86 -7.35
CA LEU A 375 15.72 -10.58 -7.69
C LEU A 375 17.24 -10.68 -7.87
N GLU A 376 17.89 -11.60 -7.16
CA GLU A 376 19.33 -11.83 -7.20
C GLU A 376 19.77 -12.72 -8.39
N ALA A 377 18.90 -13.59 -8.91
CA ALA A 377 19.15 -14.39 -10.12
C ALA A 377 19.21 -13.55 -11.42
N ARG A 378 19.42 -12.23 -11.32
CA ARG A 378 19.36 -11.24 -12.39
C ARG A 378 20.72 -10.68 -12.79
N ASP A 379 21.78 -11.44 -12.55
CA ASP A 379 23.12 -11.16 -13.09
C ASP A 379 23.32 -11.77 -14.48
#